data_AF-A0A177EIK0-F1
#
_entry.id   AF-A0A177EIK0-F1
#
_cell.length_a   1.000
_cell.length_b   1.000
_cell.length_c   1.000
_cell.angle_alpha   90.00
_cell.angle_beta   90.00
_cell.angle_gamma   90.00
#
_symmetry.space_group_name_H-M   'P 1'
#
loop_
_entity.id
_entity.type
_entity.pdbx_description
1 polymer ?
#
loop_
_entity_poly.entity_id
_entity_poly.type
_entity_poly.pdbx_seq_one_letter_code
_entity_poly.pdbx_strand_id
1 'polypeptide(L)'
;MANDNPTAILKKEAIKGGSVVIEGGNAVIGGTPHALDAKSTYTNKRGAPYTLGAVAALYCTREMDHGEYLAECKTHKIDAVSFIDRDRILKDLFVPPVDDMVSVCLPSQQGQLQVQELIKRYHKLKEGGRSGPEYILVPKTTESGTSAVIKMLLYSKEAQHNGGQEVEHTGKRYRVVDECSQIDSLSRVAAVFIDGTPWQFKGWPREITEAMKTIPVFYLYLEDSGRPIPKLPEQVSILKASQKSPITSKLISTAFWSILGHSV
;
A
#
# COMPACT_ATOMS: atom_id res chain seq x y z
N MET A 1 -28.60 -3.75 0.67
CA MET A 1 -28.00 -4.88 1.41
C MET A 1 -27.07 -5.57 0.44
N ALA A 2 -25.76 -5.31 0.52
CA ALA A 2 -24.79 -5.83 -0.43
C ALA A 2 -24.64 -7.34 -0.22
N ASN A 3 -24.82 -8.10 -1.28
CA ASN A 3 -24.81 -9.56 -1.31
C ASN A 3 -23.35 -10.03 -1.35
N ASP A 4 -22.60 -9.77 -0.28
CA ASP A 4 -21.16 -10.03 -0.23
C ASP A 4 -20.90 -11.54 -0.30
N ASN A 5 -20.07 -11.94 -1.28
CA ASN A 5 -19.69 -13.34 -1.46
C ASN A 5 -19.01 -13.86 -0.19
N PRO A 6 -19.44 -15.00 0.38
CA PRO A 6 -18.89 -15.52 1.63
C PRO A 6 -17.37 -15.78 1.57
N THR A 7 -16.83 -16.03 0.38
CA THR A 7 -15.37 -16.15 0.17
C THR A 7 -14.66 -14.80 0.32
N ALA A 8 -15.28 -13.71 -0.10
CA ALA A 8 -14.73 -12.36 0.07
C ALA A 8 -14.75 -11.93 1.56
N ILE A 9 -15.79 -12.32 2.29
CA ILE A 9 -15.87 -12.12 3.74
C ILE A 9 -14.75 -12.90 4.44
N LEU A 10 -14.54 -14.17 4.06
CA LEU A 10 -13.44 -15.00 4.58
C LEU A 10 -12.07 -14.36 4.35
N LYS A 11 -11.80 -13.87 3.13
CA LYS A 11 -10.55 -13.16 2.82
C LYS A 11 -10.35 -11.93 3.70
N LYS A 12 -11.39 -11.11 3.82
CA LYS A 12 -11.34 -9.87 4.62
C LYS A 12 -11.03 -10.15 6.08
N GLU A 13 -11.62 -11.19 6.66
CA GLU A 13 -11.32 -11.60 8.03
C GLU A 13 -9.94 -12.25 8.17
N ALA A 14 -9.52 -13.06 7.19
CA ALA A 14 -8.18 -13.66 7.17
C ALA A 14 -7.05 -12.62 7.21
N ILE A 15 -7.22 -11.48 6.51
CA ILE A 15 -6.25 -10.39 6.47
C ILE A 15 -6.23 -9.58 7.78
N LYS A 16 -7.40 -9.39 8.39
CA LYS A 16 -7.53 -8.66 9.66
C LYS A 16 -7.06 -9.45 10.87
N GLY A 17 -6.77 -10.74 10.72
CA GLY A 17 -6.55 -11.67 11.83
C GLY A 17 -7.85 -11.93 12.62
N GLY A 18 -9.00 -11.83 11.96
CA GLY A 18 -10.31 -12.05 12.55
C GLY A 18 -10.56 -13.51 12.92
N SER A 19 -11.54 -13.73 13.80
CA SER A 19 -11.92 -15.07 14.27
C SER A 19 -12.71 -15.82 13.20
N VAL A 20 -12.12 -16.90 12.71
CA VAL A 20 -12.79 -17.90 11.86
C VAL A 20 -12.82 -19.20 12.63
N VAL A 21 -14.02 -19.74 12.86
CA VAL A 21 -14.22 -20.98 13.62
C VAL A 21 -15.23 -21.86 12.91
N ILE A 22 -15.05 -23.18 12.99
CA ILE A 22 -16.00 -24.16 12.47
C ILE A 22 -16.79 -24.71 13.65
N GLU A 23 -18.08 -24.37 13.73
CA GLU A 23 -18.96 -24.80 14.82
C GLU A 23 -20.32 -25.24 14.29
N GLY A 24 -20.82 -26.37 14.80
CA GLY A 24 -22.21 -26.80 14.57
C GLY A 24 -22.61 -27.00 13.10
N GLY A 25 -21.66 -27.34 12.22
CA GLY A 25 -21.93 -27.50 10.78
C GLY A 25 -21.95 -26.20 9.99
N ASN A 26 -21.48 -25.09 10.58
CA ASN A 26 -21.30 -23.79 9.94
C ASN A 26 -19.85 -23.29 10.10
N ALA A 27 -19.39 -22.51 9.13
CA ALA A 27 -18.20 -21.67 9.27
C ALA A 27 -18.65 -20.31 9.80
N VAL A 28 -18.24 -19.95 11.02
CA VAL A 28 -18.49 -18.64 11.61
C VAL A 28 -17.33 -17.72 11.25
N ILE A 29 -17.59 -16.72 10.40
CA ILE A 29 -16.60 -15.79 9.86
C ILE A 29 -16.95 -14.40 10.35
N GLY A 30 -16.10 -13.78 11.18
CA GLY A 30 -16.36 -12.43 11.70
C GLY A 30 -17.67 -12.33 12.51
N GLY A 31 -18.08 -13.42 13.15
CA GLY A 31 -19.34 -13.52 13.91
C GLY A 31 -20.59 -13.86 13.07
N THR A 32 -20.47 -14.03 11.76
CA THR A 32 -21.59 -14.42 10.88
C THR A 32 -21.49 -15.91 10.51
N PRO A 33 -22.53 -16.72 10.76
CA PRO A 33 -22.54 -18.13 10.38
C PRO A 33 -22.80 -18.29 8.88
N HIS A 34 -21.99 -19.13 8.23
CA HIS A 34 -22.15 -19.51 6.84
C HIS A 34 -22.16 -21.04 6.70
N ALA A 35 -23.02 -21.56 5.81
CA ALA A 35 -23.13 -22.99 5.59
C ALA A 35 -21.83 -23.58 5.00
N LEU A 36 -21.41 -24.75 5.49
CA LEU A 36 -20.15 -25.37 5.05
C LEU A 36 -20.17 -25.83 3.59
N ASP A 37 -21.35 -26.15 3.05
CA ASP A 37 -21.58 -26.59 1.67
C ASP A 37 -21.69 -25.43 0.67
N ALA A 38 -21.71 -24.19 1.15
CA ALA A 38 -21.73 -23.01 0.31
C ALA A 38 -20.53 -23.04 -0.66
N LYS A 39 -20.75 -22.71 -1.94
CA LYS A 39 -19.69 -22.72 -2.94
C LYS A 39 -18.73 -21.55 -2.72
N SER A 40 -17.44 -21.84 -2.65
CA SER A 40 -16.41 -20.80 -2.65
C SER A 40 -16.08 -20.34 -4.07
N THR A 41 -15.31 -19.24 -4.19
CA THR A 41 -14.73 -18.80 -5.47
C THR A 41 -13.50 -19.60 -5.89
N TYR A 42 -12.98 -20.48 -5.03
CA TYR A 42 -11.83 -21.31 -5.35
C TYR A 42 -12.25 -22.57 -6.08
N THR A 43 -11.51 -22.91 -7.13
CA THR A 43 -11.76 -24.10 -7.94
C THR A 43 -10.57 -25.03 -7.94
N ASN A 44 -10.83 -26.33 -8.04
CA ASN A 44 -9.80 -27.33 -8.28
C ASN A 44 -9.26 -27.23 -9.71
N LYS A 45 -8.21 -27.98 -10.02
CA LYS A 45 -7.63 -28.06 -11.38
C LYS A 45 -8.61 -28.46 -12.50
N ARG A 46 -9.74 -29.11 -12.16
CA ARG A 46 -10.80 -29.51 -13.10
C ARG A 46 -11.90 -28.46 -13.23
N GLY A 47 -11.79 -27.31 -12.55
CA GLY A 47 -12.76 -26.22 -12.57
C GLY A 47 -13.96 -26.43 -11.62
N ALA A 48 -13.98 -27.49 -10.81
CA ALA A 48 -15.06 -27.66 -9.84
C ALA A 48 -14.79 -26.80 -8.59
N PRO A 49 -15.81 -26.07 -8.07
CA PRO A 49 -15.65 -25.20 -6.92
C PRO A 49 -15.45 -26.00 -5.63
N TYR A 50 -14.52 -25.56 -4.80
CA TYR A 50 -14.39 -26.03 -3.41
C TYR A 50 -15.50 -25.43 -2.56
N THR A 51 -15.86 -26.12 -1.48
CA THR A 51 -16.81 -25.61 -0.51
C THR A 51 -16.17 -24.57 0.40
N LEU A 52 -16.97 -23.65 0.93
CA LEU A 52 -16.54 -22.63 1.86
C LEU A 52 -15.98 -23.27 3.14
N GLY A 53 -16.59 -24.36 3.60
CA GLY A 53 -16.10 -25.13 4.73
C GLY A 53 -14.68 -25.65 4.50
N ALA A 54 -14.36 -26.12 3.30
CA ALA A 54 -13.03 -26.63 2.97
C ALA A 54 -11.94 -25.55 3.05
N VAL A 55 -12.28 -24.34 2.61
CA VAL A 55 -11.39 -23.18 2.60
C VAL A 55 -11.27 -22.58 4.01
N ALA A 56 -12.36 -22.53 4.78
CA ALA A 56 -12.34 -22.09 6.18
C ALA A 56 -11.52 -23.05 7.06
N ALA A 57 -11.70 -24.36 6.91
CA ALA A 57 -10.90 -25.37 7.62
C ALA A 57 -9.42 -25.24 7.28
N LEU A 58 -9.11 -24.93 6.02
CA LEU A 58 -7.75 -24.72 5.55
C LEU A 58 -7.10 -23.48 6.19
N TYR A 59 -7.88 -22.42 6.43
CA TYR A 59 -7.43 -21.23 7.14
C TYR A 59 -7.21 -21.48 8.64
N CYS A 60 -8.11 -22.23 9.30
CA CYS A 60 -7.98 -22.58 10.72
C CYS A 60 -6.74 -23.45 10.98
N THR A 61 -6.43 -24.36 10.06
CA THR A 61 -5.29 -25.29 10.15
C THR A 61 -4.07 -24.82 9.33
N ARG A 62 -3.97 -23.53 9.05
CA ARG A 62 -2.91 -22.97 8.16
C ARG A 62 -1.48 -23.18 8.68
N GLU A 63 -1.31 -23.28 9.99
CA GLU A 63 -0.02 -23.47 10.66
C GLU A 63 0.32 -24.95 10.86
N MET A 64 -0.65 -25.83 10.61
CA MET A 64 -0.57 -27.28 10.73
C MET A 64 -0.17 -27.92 9.40
N ASP A 65 0.23 -29.19 9.43
CA ASP A 65 0.53 -29.92 8.21
C ASP A 65 -0.76 -30.30 7.42
N HIS A 66 -0.59 -30.83 6.21
CA HIS A 66 -1.75 -31.21 5.40
C HIS A 66 -2.47 -32.46 5.94
N GLY A 67 -1.80 -33.32 6.69
CA GLY A 67 -2.41 -34.50 7.30
C GLY A 67 -3.38 -34.13 8.41
N GLU A 68 -2.99 -33.18 9.26
CA GLU A 68 -3.85 -32.62 10.32
C GLU A 68 -5.06 -31.88 9.74
N TYR A 69 -4.88 -31.14 8.65
CA TYR A 69 -6.00 -30.57 7.89
C TYR A 69 -6.98 -31.62 7.37
N LEU A 70 -6.49 -32.74 6.82
CA LEU A 70 -7.35 -33.82 6.34
C LEU A 70 -8.14 -34.47 7.49
N ALA A 71 -7.52 -34.61 8.67
CA ALA A 71 -8.20 -35.10 9.86
C ALA A 71 -9.33 -34.15 10.29
N GLU A 72 -9.09 -32.84 10.30
CA GLU A 72 -10.08 -31.82 10.62
C GLU A 72 -11.26 -31.84 9.63
N CYS A 73 -10.98 -31.87 8.32
CA CYS A 73 -12.01 -31.99 7.30
C CYS A 73 -12.86 -33.26 7.48
N LYS A 74 -12.24 -34.38 7.86
CA LYS A 74 -12.95 -35.64 8.12
C LYS A 74 -13.86 -35.54 9.35
N THR A 75 -13.41 -34.90 10.42
CA THR A 75 -14.19 -34.64 11.64
C THR A 75 -15.46 -33.84 11.32
N HIS A 76 -15.33 -32.83 10.45
CA HIS A 76 -16.44 -31.95 10.08
C HIS A 76 -17.21 -32.39 8.82
N LYS A 77 -16.90 -33.56 8.24
CA LYS A 77 -17.50 -34.08 7.00
C LYS A 77 -17.41 -33.10 5.81
N ILE A 78 -16.25 -32.48 5.67
CA ILE A 78 -15.96 -31.49 4.63
C ILE A 78 -15.09 -32.15 3.55
N ASP A 79 -15.42 -31.90 2.28
CA ASP A 79 -14.59 -32.32 1.15
C ASP A 79 -13.30 -31.49 1.11
N ALA A 80 -12.16 -32.14 1.36
CA ALA A 80 -10.89 -31.47 1.53
C ALA A 80 -10.34 -30.84 0.23
N VAL A 81 -9.67 -29.71 0.39
CA VAL A 81 -8.87 -29.07 -0.65
C VAL A 81 -7.68 -29.97 -1.00
N SER A 82 -7.41 -30.15 -2.28
CA SER A 82 -6.28 -30.96 -2.73
C SER A 82 -4.95 -30.37 -2.29
N PHE A 83 -3.98 -31.22 -1.96
CA PHE A 83 -2.62 -30.79 -1.61
C PHE A 83 -2.00 -29.84 -2.64
N ILE A 84 -2.29 -30.06 -3.93
CA ILE A 84 -1.74 -29.26 -5.02
C ILE A 84 -2.31 -27.83 -5.02
N ASP A 85 -3.56 -27.66 -4.58
CA ASP A 85 -4.22 -26.36 -4.54
C ASP A 85 -4.01 -25.61 -3.22
N ARG A 86 -3.57 -26.31 -2.16
CA ARG A 86 -3.37 -25.79 -0.80
C ARG A 86 -2.55 -24.50 -0.79
N ASP A 87 -1.33 -24.54 -1.32
CA ASP A 87 -0.41 -23.39 -1.29
C ASP A 87 -0.95 -22.19 -2.07
N ARG A 88 -1.60 -22.46 -3.21
CA ARG A 88 -2.20 -21.41 -4.04
C ARG A 88 -3.34 -20.71 -3.30
N ILE A 89 -4.23 -21.49 -2.69
CA ILE A 89 -5.41 -20.98 -1.98
C ILE A 89 -4.98 -20.23 -0.72
N LEU A 90 -4.04 -20.79 0.07
CA LEU A 90 -3.51 -20.10 1.25
C LEU A 90 -2.84 -18.78 0.86
N LYS A 91 -1.94 -18.77 -0.13
CA LYS A 91 -1.33 -17.52 -0.61
C LYS A 91 -2.38 -16.50 -1.00
N ASP A 92 -3.39 -16.89 -1.76
CA ASP A 92 -4.46 -15.99 -2.23
C ASP A 92 -5.44 -15.53 -1.12
N LEU A 93 -5.61 -16.30 -0.04
CA LEU A 93 -6.38 -15.89 1.14
C LEU A 93 -5.69 -14.77 1.93
N PHE A 94 -4.36 -14.79 1.96
CA PHE A 94 -3.52 -13.78 2.62
C PHE A 94 -3.08 -12.66 1.68
N VAL A 95 -3.34 -12.80 0.37
CA VAL A 95 -3.21 -11.69 -0.57
C VAL A 95 -4.38 -10.74 -0.31
N PRO A 96 -4.11 -9.46 0.02
CA PRO A 96 -5.18 -8.47 0.14
C PRO A 96 -6.03 -8.48 -1.13
N PRO A 97 -7.38 -8.47 -1.02
CA PRO A 97 -8.25 -8.49 -2.19
C PRO A 97 -7.82 -7.38 -3.14
N VAL A 98 -7.83 -7.63 -4.44
CA VAL A 98 -7.35 -6.69 -5.48
C VAL A 98 -8.20 -5.41 -5.56
N ASP A 99 -9.19 -5.23 -4.68
CA ASP A 99 -9.80 -3.93 -4.37
C ASP A 99 -8.90 -3.01 -3.51
N ASP A 100 -7.87 -3.58 -2.87
CA ASP A 100 -6.67 -2.89 -2.35
C ASP A 100 -5.62 -2.70 -3.45
N MET A 101 -6.00 -2.76 -4.74
CA MET A 101 -5.27 -1.99 -5.72
C MET A 101 -5.18 -0.57 -5.18
N VAL A 102 -3.96 -0.07 -5.06
CA VAL A 102 -3.71 1.36 -4.98
C VAL A 102 -4.50 2.02 -6.11
N SER A 103 -5.73 2.45 -5.81
CA SER A 103 -6.37 3.49 -6.57
C SER A 103 -5.54 4.71 -6.25
N VAL A 104 -4.54 4.97 -7.10
CA VAL A 104 -4.12 6.34 -7.34
C VAL A 104 -5.38 7.01 -7.85
N CYS A 105 -6.15 7.60 -6.94
CA CYS A 105 -7.24 8.47 -7.31
C CYS A 105 -6.58 9.74 -7.86
N LEU A 106 -6.22 9.68 -9.14
CA LEU A 106 -6.03 10.89 -9.92
C LEU A 106 -7.41 11.52 -10.10
N PRO A 107 -7.53 12.85 -9.96
CA PRO A 107 -8.79 13.51 -10.19
C PRO A 107 -9.31 13.16 -11.58
N SER A 108 -10.60 12.90 -11.59
CA SER A 108 -11.37 12.26 -12.64
C SER A 108 -11.26 12.91 -14.02
N GLN A 109 -10.96 12.04 -14.99
CA GLN A 109 -11.41 11.99 -16.39
C GLN A 109 -10.66 12.84 -17.45
N GLN A 110 -10.16 12.12 -18.46
CA GLN A 110 -9.59 12.58 -19.74
C GLN A 110 -8.10 12.98 -19.76
N GLY A 111 -7.24 11.98 -19.53
CA GLY A 111 -5.84 12.06 -19.90
C GLY A 111 -5.05 10.99 -19.19
N GLN A 112 -4.84 9.84 -19.85
CA GLN A 112 -3.78 8.92 -19.47
C GLN A 112 -2.43 9.68 -19.58
N LEU A 113 -2.02 10.38 -18.53
CA LEU A 113 -0.60 10.64 -18.33
C LEU A 113 0.00 9.31 -17.90
N GLN A 114 0.41 8.55 -18.90
CA GLN A 114 1.12 7.30 -18.72
C GLN A 114 2.29 7.55 -17.76
N VAL A 115 2.49 6.68 -16.77
CA VAL A 115 3.66 6.72 -15.85
C VAL A 115 4.96 6.95 -16.64
N GLN A 116 5.03 6.39 -17.84
CA GLN A 116 6.09 6.59 -18.83
C GLN A 116 6.34 8.06 -19.24
N GLU A 117 5.29 8.87 -19.39
CA GLU A 117 5.41 10.29 -19.76
C GLU A 117 5.91 11.15 -18.60
N LEU A 118 5.51 10.81 -17.37
CA LEU A 118 5.99 11.47 -16.16
C LEU A 118 7.47 11.13 -15.90
N ILE A 119 7.83 9.86 -16.07
CA ILE A 119 9.23 9.38 -16.10
C ILE A 119 10.04 10.13 -17.16
N LYS A 120 9.53 10.28 -18.39
CA LYS A 120 10.21 11.02 -19.48
C LYS A 120 10.43 12.49 -19.13
N ARG A 121 9.41 13.18 -18.59
CA ARG A 121 9.52 14.59 -18.16
C ARG A 121 10.58 14.75 -17.06
N TYR A 122 10.61 13.82 -16.12
CA TYR A 122 11.61 13.81 -15.06
C TYR A 122 13.03 13.55 -15.59
N HIS A 123 13.25 12.56 -16.45
CA HIS A 123 14.56 12.32 -17.07
C HIS A 123 15.05 13.53 -17.86
N LYS A 124 14.18 14.16 -18.66
CA LYS A 124 14.50 15.39 -19.41
C LYS A 124 14.91 16.56 -18.49
N LEU A 125 14.35 16.64 -17.28
CA LEU A 125 14.74 17.63 -16.27
C LEU A 125 16.10 17.31 -15.62
N LYS A 126 16.49 16.04 -15.56
CA LYS A 126 17.71 15.55 -14.91
C LYS A 126 18.92 15.43 -15.85
N GLU A 127 18.75 15.62 -17.16
CA GLU A 127 19.84 15.65 -18.15
C GLU A 127 20.82 16.82 -17.95
N GLY A 128 20.45 17.83 -17.16
CA GLY A 128 21.40 18.84 -16.66
C GLY A 128 22.03 18.39 -15.35
N GLY A 129 23.20 17.75 -15.41
CA GLY A 129 23.92 17.24 -14.24
C GLY A 129 24.09 18.30 -13.14
N ARG A 130 23.32 18.17 -12.05
CA ARG A 130 23.45 19.01 -10.86
C ARG A 130 24.31 18.28 -9.84
N SER A 131 25.47 18.85 -9.50
CA SER A 131 26.38 18.30 -8.50
C SER A 131 25.89 18.67 -7.09
N GLY A 132 25.61 17.67 -6.24
CA GLY A 132 25.22 17.83 -4.84
C GLY A 132 24.02 17.00 -4.41
N PRO A 133 23.67 16.99 -3.10
CA PRO A 133 22.47 16.30 -2.62
C PRO A 133 21.20 17.01 -3.09
N GLU A 134 20.19 16.22 -3.44
CA GLU A 134 18.86 16.71 -3.81
C GLU A 134 17.98 16.85 -2.57
N TYR A 135 16.97 17.72 -2.59
CA TYR A 135 16.13 17.98 -1.43
C TYR A 135 14.74 17.35 -1.59
N ILE A 136 14.26 16.69 -0.54
CA ILE A 136 12.89 16.22 -0.42
C ILE A 136 12.25 17.03 0.70
N LEU A 137 11.27 17.86 0.35
CA LEU A 137 10.58 18.70 1.32
C LEU A 137 9.40 17.92 1.92
N VAL A 138 9.34 17.83 3.24
CA VAL A 138 8.27 17.14 3.98
C VAL A 138 7.48 18.13 4.84
N PRO A 139 6.20 17.85 5.17
CA PRO A 139 5.40 18.74 5.99
C PRO A 139 6.00 18.85 7.40
N LYS A 140 5.97 20.07 7.95
CA LYS A 140 6.37 20.32 9.33
C LYS A 140 5.40 19.60 10.26
N THR A 141 5.95 18.78 11.16
CA THR A 141 5.19 17.94 12.07
C THR A 141 4.41 18.81 13.05
N THR A 142 3.12 19.05 12.80
CA THR A 142 2.29 19.78 13.78
C THR A 142 1.18 18.92 14.36
N GLU A 143 0.46 18.09 13.59
CA GLU A 143 -0.75 17.43 14.17
C GLU A 143 -1.11 16.02 13.64
N SER A 144 -0.50 15.55 12.53
CA SER A 144 -1.03 14.37 11.81
C SER A 144 -0.22 13.08 11.94
N GLY A 145 0.97 13.08 12.56
CA GLY A 145 1.87 11.92 12.59
C GLY A 145 2.40 11.45 11.22
N THR A 146 1.96 12.09 10.13
CA THR A 146 2.31 11.77 8.73
C THR A 146 3.79 11.97 8.45
N SER A 147 4.41 13.02 8.99
CA SER A 147 5.85 13.26 8.82
C SER A 147 6.71 12.11 9.36
N ALA A 148 6.31 11.48 10.47
CA ALA A 148 7.01 10.31 11.00
C ALA A 148 6.87 9.08 10.08
N VAL A 149 5.68 8.88 9.50
CA VAL A 149 5.44 7.80 8.53
C VAL A 149 6.21 8.08 7.23
N ILE A 150 6.20 9.31 6.71
CA ILE A 150 6.98 9.71 5.53
C ILE A 150 8.46 9.44 5.77
N LYS A 151 9.00 9.84 6.92
CA LYS A 151 10.38 9.55 7.31
C LYS A 151 10.64 8.05 7.33
N MET A 152 9.75 7.25 7.93
CA MET A 152 9.87 5.78 7.93
C MET A 152 9.84 5.18 6.51
N LEU A 153 9.02 5.71 5.60
CA LEU A 153 8.94 5.30 4.20
C LEU A 153 10.24 5.62 3.44
N LEU A 154 10.84 6.78 3.72
CA LEU A 154 12.07 7.24 3.07
C LEU A 154 13.32 6.54 3.63
N TYR A 155 13.36 6.28 4.95
CA TYR A 155 14.46 5.60 5.65
C TYR A 155 14.32 4.08 5.65
N SER A 156 13.68 3.50 4.62
CA SER A 156 13.57 2.04 4.51
C SER A 156 14.97 1.41 4.48
N LYS A 157 15.11 0.13 4.84
CA LYS A 157 16.42 -0.58 4.84
C LYS A 157 17.16 -0.51 3.49
N GLU A 158 16.45 -0.25 2.40
CA GLU A 158 16.99 -0.13 1.04
C GLU A 158 17.66 1.23 0.80
N ALA A 159 17.44 2.21 1.68
CA ALA A 159 18.06 3.52 1.64
C ALA A 159 18.93 3.74 2.88
N GLN A 160 20.24 3.91 2.69
CA GLN A 160 21.16 4.09 3.81
C GLN A 160 21.00 5.49 4.41
N HIS A 161 21.01 5.56 5.75
CA HIS A 161 20.84 6.79 6.50
C HIS A 161 22.15 7.21 7.15
N ASN A 162 22.61 8.43 6.83
CA ASN A 162 23.78 9.04 7.45
C ASN A 162 23.36 10.21 8.32
N GLY A 163 23.14 9.97 9.62
CA GLY A 163 23.16 11.03 10.63
C GLY A 163 21.92 11.92 10.77
N GLY A 164 20.73 11.47 10.35
CA GLY A 164 19.46 12.08 10.80
C GLY A 164 18.53 12.59 9.70
N GLN A 165 19.09 13.07 8.58
CA GLN A 165 18.33 13.79 7.54
C GLN A 165 18.73 13.45 6.10
N GLU A 166 19.73 12.59 5.91
CA GLU A 166 20.17 12.19 4.57
C GLU A 166 19.81 10.75 4.26
N VAL A 167 19.35 10.54 3.03
CA VAL A 167 18.91 9.28 2.46
C VAL A 167 19.71 9.04 1.20
N GLU A 168 20.45 7.94 1.14
CA GLU A 168 21.08 7.50 -0.10
C GLU A 168 20.24 6.42 -0.76
N HIS A 169 19.82 6.66 -2.01
CA HIS A 169 19.06 5.68 -2.79
C HIS A 169 19.66 5.57 -4.18
N THR A 170 20.03 4.36 -4.60
CA THR A 170 20.66 4.05 -5.91
C THR A 170 21.89 4.94 -6.25
N GLY A 171 22.71 5.28 -5.25
CA GLY A 171 23.92 6.10 -5.43
C GLY A 171 23.67 7.61 -5.54
N LYS A 172 22.42 8.08 -5.38
CA LYS A 172 22.11 9.50 -5.21
C LYS A 172 21.79 9.83 -3.76
N ARG A 173 22.23 11.02 -3.34
CA ARG A 173 22.00 11.53 -1.97
C ARG A 173 20.83 12.50 -1.96
N TYR A 174 19.90 12.27 -1.05
CA TYR A 174 18.73 13.09 -0.79
C TYR A 174 18.80 13.64 0.63
N ARG A 175 18.49 14.91 0.82
CA ARG A 175 18.31 15.53 2.13
C ARG A 175 16.82 15.77 2.37
N VAL A 176 16.30 15.17 3.42
CA VAL A 176 14.90 15.29 3.85
C VAL A 176 14.80 16.48 4.79
N VAL A 177 14.11 17.53 4.34
CA VAL A 177 13.98 18.81 5.04
C VAL A 177 12.52 19.11 5.31
N ASP A 178 12.22 19.72 6.45
CA ASP A 178 10.88 20.17 6.82
C ASP A 178 10.69 21.69 6.70
N GLU A 179 11.79 22.42 6.53
CA GLU A 179 11.77 23.87 6.34
C GLU A 179 12.48 24.28 5.05
N CYS A 180 11.89 25.22 4.32
CA CYS A 180 12.48 25.74 3.08
C CYS A 180 13.80 26.49 3.30
N SER A 181 14.04 26.98 4.51
CA SER A 181 15.30 27.61 4.95
C SER A 181 16.50 26.66 4.89
N GLN A 182 16.27 25.35 4.95
CA GLN A 182 17.31 24.31 4.89
C GLN A 182 17.76 23.97 3.46
N ILE A 183 17.16 24.60 2.44
CA ILE A 183 17.40 24.32 1.02
C ILE A 183 18.37 25.37 0.45
N ASP A 184 19.63 25.03 0.21
CA ASP A 184 20.57 26.02 -0.36
C ASP A 184 20.33 26.30 -1.85
N SER A 185 19.66 25.41 -2.59
CA SER A 185 19.22 25.72 -3.96
C SER A 185 17.89 25.09 -4.25
N LEU A 186 16.89 25.93 -4.51
CA LEU A 186 15.52 25.52 -4.84
C LEU A 186 15.46 24.69 -6.13
N SER A 187 16.44 24.86 -7.02
CA SER A 187 16.59 24.02 -8.21
C SER A 187 16.94 22.56 -7.87
N ARG A 188 17.45 22.26 -6.67
CA ARG A 188 17.80 20.91 -6.24
C ARG A 188 16.64 20.19 -5.54
N VAL A 189 15.46 20.80 -5.43
CA VAL A 189 14.28 20.14 -4.88
C VAL A 189 13.82 19.07 -5.87
N ALA A 190 13.88 17.81 -5.45
CA ALA A 190 13.50 16.66 -6.25
C ALA A 190 12.02 16.29 -6.08
N ALA A 191 11.48 16.46 -4.88
CA ALA A 191 10.08 16.16 -4.58
C ALA A 191 9.59 16.98 -3.38
N VAL A 192 8.27 17.15 -3.31
CA VAL A 192 7.61 17.77 -2.16
C VAL A 192 6.44 16.93 -1.68
N PHE A 193 6.36 16.70 -0.38
CA PHE A 193 5.19 16.14 0.29
C PHE A 193 4.32 17.25 0.83
N ILE A 194 3.01 17.15 0.59
CA ILE A 194 2.00 18.04 1.13
C ILE A 194 1.08 17.32 2.12
N ASP A 195 0.57 18.07 3.11
CA ASP A 195 -0.39 17.61 4.11
C ASP A 195 -1.84 18.04 3.80
N GLY A 196 -2.03 18.79 2.72
CA GLY A 196 -3.33 19.28 2.25
C GLY A 196 -3.89 20.46 3.04
N THR A 197 -3.14 20.99 4.01
CA THR A 197 -3.49 22.21 4.73
C THR A 197 -2.92 23.43 4.00
N PRO A 198 -3.71 24.50 3.79
CA PRO A 198 -3.20 25.73 3.19
C PRO A 198 -2.07 26.39 4.01
N TRP A 199 -2.05 26.13 5.32
CA TRP A 199 -1.05 26.65 6.25
C TRP A 199 0.35 26.10 6.02
N GLN A 200 0.49 24.93 5.39
CA GLN A 200 1.79 24.35 5.07
C GLN A 200 2.67 25.31 4.25
N PHE A 201 2.05 26.06 3.33
CA PHE A 201 2.76 26.97 2.43
C PHE A 201 3.13 28.31 3.08
N LYS A 202 2.76 28.53 4.36
CA LYS A 202 3.05 29.77 5.05
C LYS A 202 4.56 29.95 5.20
N GLY A 203 5.10 30.99 4.56
CA GLY A 203 6.53 31.30 4.60
C GLY A 203 7.37 30.56 3.57
N TRP A 204 6.76 29.84 2.64
CA TRP A 204 7.48 29.19 1.54
C TRP A 204 7.83 30.20 0.43
N PRO A 205 9.05 30.14 -0.14
CA PRO A 205 9.40 30.91 -1.32
C PRO A 205 8.48 30.61 -2.51
N ARG A 206 8.15 31.64 -3.29
CA ARG A 206 7.26 31.53 -4.45
C ARG A 206 7.81 30.57 -5.51
N GLU A 207 9.13 30.48 -5.60
CA GLU A 207 9.89 29.62 -6.49
C GLU A 207 9.63 28.13 -6.21
N ILE A 208 9.36 27.74 -4.95
CA ILE A 208 8.99 26.36 -4.62
C ILE A 208 7.59 26.05 -5.13
N THR A 209 6.65 26.97 -4.93
CA THR A 209 5.28 26.84 -5.43
C THR A 209 5.24 26.79 -6.96
N GLU A 210 6.12 27.50 -7.64
CA GLU A 210 6.31 27.39 -9.10
C GLU A 210 6.99 26.07 -9.47
N ALA A 211 8.02 25.64 -8.72
CA ALA A 211 8.71 24.37 -8.95
C ALA A 211 7.74 23.18 -8.84
N MET A 212 6.76 23.22 -7.93
CA MET A 212 5.68 22.22 -7.79
C MET A 212 4.90 21.93 -9.07
N LYS A 213 4.88 22.84 -10.05
CA LYS A 213 4.25 22.59 -11.37
C LYS A 213 5.09 21.67 -12.25
N THR A 214 6.38 21.54 -11.93
CA THR A 214 7.40 20.84 -12.73
C THR A 214 8.00 19.62 -12.03
N ILE A 215 7.98 19.61 -10.69
CA ILE A 215 8.52 18.51 -9.87
C ILE A 215 7.40 17.63 -9.30
N PRO A 216 7.67 16.34 -9.02
CA PRO A 216 6.72 15.46 -8.36
C PRO A 216 6.27 15.99 -6.99
N VAL A 217 4.95 16.07 -6.81
CA VAL A 217 4.32 16.43 -5.53
C VAL A 217 3.53 15.24 -5.01
N PHE A 218 3.68 14.93 -3.73
CA PHE A 218 3.08 13.76 -3.09
C PHE A 218 2.18 14.15 -1.94
N TYR A 219 1.09 13.41 -1.73
CA TYR A 219 0.24 13.50 -0.54
C TYR A 219 0.15 12.12 0.10
N LEU A 220 0.49 12.00 1.39
CA LEU A 220 0.38 10.74 2.11
C LEU A 220 -1.01 10.65 2.78
N TYR A 221 -1.83 9.74 2.29
CA TYR A 221 -3.11 9.40 2.90
C TYR A 221 -2.96 8.24 3.87
N LEU A 222 -3.37 8.44 5.13
CA LEU A 222 -3.39 7.37 6.13
C LEU A 222 -4.81 6.79 6.21
N GLU A 223 -4.99 5.57 5.75
CA GLU A 223 -6.31 4.91 5.69
C GLU A 223 -6.90 4.70 7.10
N ASP A 224 -6.04 4.41 8.08
CA ASP A 224 -6.41 4.27 9.48
C ASP A 224 -6.85 5.58 10.15
N SER A 225 -6.60 6.74 9.53
CA SER A 225 -6.92 8.04 10.14
C SER A 225 -8.40 8.39 10.10
N GLY A 226 -9.19 7.72 9.22
CA GLY A 226 -10.60 8.04 8.99
C GLY A 226 -10.85 9.45 8.45
N ARG A 227 -9.80 10.22 8.12
CA ARG A 227 -9.92 11.58 7.58
C ARG A 227 -10.28 11.51 6.10
N PRO A 228 -11.14 12.41 5.59
CA PRO A 228 -11.35 12.53 4.16
C PRO A 228 -10.11 13.13 3.48
N ILE A 229 -9.86 12.72 2.23
CA ILE A 229 -8.80 13.33 1.41
C ILE A 229 -9.20 14.79 1.13
N PRO A 230 -8.34 15.77 1.44
CA PRO A 230 -8.63 17.17 1.18
C PRO A 230 -8.68 17.45 -0.34
N LYS A 231 -9.21 18.60 -0.74
CA LYS A 231 -9.20 19.01 -2.15
C LYS A 231 -7.77 19.33 -2.58
N LEU A 232 -7.14 18.43 -3.34
CA LEU A 232 -5.77 18.55 -3.81
C LEU A 232 -5.70 19.03 -5.27
N PRO A 233 -4.62 19.74 -5.67
CA PRO A 233 -4.33 20.02 -7.07
C PRO A 233 -4.13 18.74 -7.90
N GLU A 234 -4.44 18.79 -9.20
CA GLU A 234 -4.41 17.60 -10.08
C GLU A 234 -3.03 16.97 -10.25
N GLN A 235 -1.97 17.75 -10.08
CA GLN A 235 -0.58 17.33 -10.21
C GLN A 235 -0.04 16.54 -9.01
N VAL A 236 -0.86 16.33 -7.96
CA VAL A 236 -0.43 15.68 -6.72
C VAL A 236 -0.66 14.17 -6.79
N SER A 237 0.40 13.40 -6.54
CA SER A 237 0.38 11.95 -6.42
C SER A 237 -0.04 11.52 -5.01
N ILE A 238 -1.13 10.78 -4.90
CA ILE A 238 -1.64 10.30 -3.60
C ILE A 238 -1.02 8.93 -3.29
N LEU A 239 -0.28 8.86 -2.19
CA LEU A 239 0.28 7.64 -1.62
C LEU A 239 -0.61 7.20 -0.46
N LYS A 240 -1.24 6.03 -0.56
CA LYS A 240 -2.12 5.50 0.49
C LYS A 240 -1.35 4.54 1.38
N ALA A 241 -1.31 4.80 2.67
CA ALA A 241 -0.66 3.96 3.67
C ALA A 241 -1.63 3.55 4.77
N SER A 242 -1.47 2.31 5.25
CA SER A 242 -1.98 1.89 6.55
C SER A 242 -0.83 1.93 7.56
N GLN A 243 -1.06 2.53 8.72
CA GLN A 243 -0.08 2.55 9.81
C GLN A 243 0.14 1.16 10.41
N LYS A 244 -0.83 0.26 10.24
CA LYS A 244 -0.82 -1.09 10.82
C LYS A 244 -0.17 -2.13 9.90
N SER A 245 0.09 -1.80 8.63
CA SER A 245 0.63 -2.74 7.65
C SER A 245 2.07 -2.38 7.24
N PRO A 246 3.09 -3.10 7.74
CA PRO A 246 4.49 -2.87 7.34
C PRO A 246 4.74 -3.21 5.86
N ILE A 247 3.94 -4.11 5.28
CA ILE A 247 4.00 -4.47 3.85
C ILE A 247 3.57 -3.28 3.00
N THR A 248 2.50 -2.60 3.40
CA THR A 248 1.99 -1.40 2.72
C THR A 248 3.04 -0.29 2.74
N SER A 249 3.73 -0.09 3.87
CA SER A 249 4.84 0.85 3.95
C SER A 249 5.99 0.54 2.97
N LYS A 250 6.32 -0.75 2.78
CA LYS A 250 7.35 -1.15 1.81
C LYS A 250 6.94 -0.83 0.37
N LEU A 251 5.72 -1.19 -0.02
CA LEU A 251 5.21 -0.95 -1.38
C LEU A 251 5.17 0.54 -1.73
N ILE A 252 4.78 1.39 -0.78
CA ILE A 252 4.77 2.84 -0.97
C ILE A 252 6.17 3.40 -1.14
N SER A 253 7.13 2.91 -0.36
CA SER A 253 8.54 3.29 -0.52
C SER A 253 9.01 2.98 -1.94
N THR A 254 8.78 1.76 -2.43
CA THR A 254 9.11 1.36 -3.81
C THR A 254 8.41 2.23 -4.85
N ALA A 255 7.11 2.50 -4.68
CA ALA A 255 6.35 3.34 -5.61
C ALA A 255 6.88 4.78 -5.64
N PHE A 256 7.19 5.35 -4.49
CA PHE A 256 7.76 6.69 -4.38
C PHE A 256 9.11 6.80 -5.11
N TRP A 257 10.04 5.86 -4.86
CA TRP A 257 11.35 5.85 -5.50
C TRP A 257 11.25 5.62 -7.01
N SER A 258 10.33 4.75 -7.45
CA SER A 258 10.04 4.53 -8.86
C SER A 258 9.54 5.80 -9.56
N ILE A 259 8.63 6.57 -8.93
CA ILE A 259 8.14 7.84 -9.45
C ILE A 259 9.26 8.90 -9.49
N LEU A 260 10.17 8.88 -8.52
CA LEU A 260 11.38 9.71 -8.52
C LEU A 260 12.43 9.27 -9.55
N GLY A 261 12.11 8.36 -10.47
CA GLY A 261 13.00 7.94 -11.56
C GLY A 261 14.14 7.03 -11.10
N HIS A 262 13.96 6.36 -9.97
CA HIS A 262 14.86 5.36 -9.43
C HIS A 262 14.14 4.01 -9.49
N SER A 263 14.14 3.39 -10.67
CA SER A 263 13.74 1.99 -10.77
C SER A 263 14.79 1.12 -10.07
N VAL A 264 14.34 0.25 -9.18
CA VAL A 264 15.11 -0.93 -8.75
C VAL A 264 15.19 -1.92 -9.92
#